data_AF-A0A179SQQ1-F1
#
_entry.id   AF-A0A179SQQ1-F1
#
_cell.length_a   1.000
_cell.length_b   1.000
_cell.length_c   1.000
_cell.angle_alpha   90.00
_cell.angle_beta   90.00
_cell.angle_gamma   90.00
#
_symmetry.space_group_name_H-M   'P 1'
#
loop_
_entity.id
_entity.type
_entity.pdbx_description
1 polymer ?
#
loop_
_entity_poly.entity_id
_entity_poly.type
_entity_poly.pdbx_seq_one_letter_code
_entity_poly.pdbx_strand_id
1 'polypeptide(L)'
;MINKVNPFQLTTQPTQIQLKTNSLMNNTSTSKTSFAESLKQAINQVNQSQIESDKMTEALATGKNVELHDVMITAQKASVSMTLAVEVRNKAIEAYQEMMRMQV
;
A
#
# COMPACT_ATOMS: atom_id res chain seq x y z
N MET A 1 -36.60 11.15 -64.75
CA MET A 1 -35.40 11.96 -64.44
C MET A 1 -34.48 11.10 -63.59
N ILE A 2 -33.34 10.69 -64.14
CA ILE A 2 -32.42 9.70 -63.56
C ILE A 2 -31.34 10.50 -62.84
N ASN A 3 -31.36 10.53 -61.50
CA ASN A 3 -30.33 11.25 -60.74
C ASN A 3 -29.06 10.41 -60.67
N LYS A 4 -27.96 11.02 -61.07
CA LYS A 4 -26.65 10.40 -61.30
C LYS A 4 -26.05 9.93 -59.97
N VAL A 5 -25.61 8.68 -59.96
CA VAL A 5 -24.74 8.10 -58.94
C VAL A 5 -23.45 8.92 -58.82
N ASN A 6 -23.16 9.43 -57.63
CA ASN A 6 -21.88 10.07 -57.34
C ASN A 6 -20.88 8.99 -56.88
N PRO A 7 -19.70 8.88 -57.53
CA PRO A 7 -18.74 7.81 -57.30
C PRO A 7 -17.96 8.00 -55.98
N PHE A 8 -17.66 6.86 -55.35
CA PHE A 8 -16.83 6.70 -54.15
C PHE A 8 -15.60 7.63 -54.14
N GLN A 9 -15.55 8.55 -53.18
CA GLN A 9 -14.34 9.30 -52.83
C GLN A 9 -13.69 8.60 -51.63
N LEU A 10 -12.65 7.79 -51.87
CA LEU A 10 -11.76 7.36 -50.81
C LEU A 10 -10.94 8.56 -50.34
N THR A 11 -11.39 9.19 -49.24
CA THR A 11 -10.55 10.15 -48.51
C THR A 11 -9.53 9.36 -47.68
N THR A 12 -8.26 9.52 -48.03
CA THR A 12 -7.12 9.11 -47.23
C THR A 12 -7.00 10.09 -46.05
N GLN A 13 -7.57 9.71 -44.90
CA GLN A 13 -7.29 10.41 -43.64
C GLN A 13 -5.83 10.11 -43.23
N PRO A 14 -4.95 11.12 -43.06
CA PRO A 14 -3.72 10.90 -42.32
C PRO A 14 -4.13 10.58 -40.88
N THR A 15 -3.78 9.37 -40.43
CA THR A 15 -3.91 8.95 -39.03
C THR A 15 -3.19 9.97 -38.15
N GLN A 16 -3.94 10.89 -37.54
CA GLN A 16 -3.41 11.74 -36.49
C GLN A 16 -3.20 10.87 -35.26
N ILE A 17 -1.95 10.67 -34.86
CA ILE A 17 -1.59 10.07 -33.58
C ILE A 17 -2.09 11.03 -32.50
N GLN A 18 -3.27 10.73 -31.96
CA GLN A 18 -3.84 11.43 -30.81
C GLN A 18 -3.07 10.97 -29.57
N LEU A 19 -2.03 11.71 -29.17
CA LEU A 19 -1.42 11.54 -27.85
C LEU A 19 -2.46 11.90 -26.78
N LYS A 20 -3.04 10.88 -26.13
CA LYS A 20 -3.75 11.05 -24.85
C LYS A 20 -2.72 11.46 -23.78
N THR A 21 -2.50 12.76 -23.61
CA THR A 21 -1.66 13.33 -22.54
C THR A 21 -2.43 13.62 -21.25
N ASN A 22 -3.64 13.08 -21.07
CA ASN A 22 -4.52 13.45 -19.95
C ASN A 22 -4.60 12.45 -18.77
N SER A 23 -3.70 11.48 -18.63
CA SER A 23 -3.74 10.51 -17.52
C SER A 23 -2.60 10.62 -16.49
N LEU A 24 -1.76 11.66 -16.54
CA LEU A 24 -0.60 11.78 -15.65
C LEU A 24 -0.81 12.73 -14.45
N MET A 25 -1.93 13.47 -14.39
CA MET A 25 -2.12 14.51 -13.36
C MET A 25 -3.10 14.14 -12.22
N ASN A 26 -3.70 12.94 -12.23
CA ASN A 26 -4.71 12.56 -11.22
C ASN A 26 -4.34 11.34 -10.35
N ASN A 27 -3.09 10.84 -10.44
CA ASN A 27 -2.66 9.64 -9.68
C ASN A 27 -1.95 9.96 -8.35
N THR A 28 -1.60 11.22 -8.09
CA THR A 28 -0.90 11.61 -6.85
C THR A 28 -1.83 11.62 -5.63
N SER A 29 -3.13 11.86 -5.83
CA SER A 29 -4.14 11.79 -4.77
C SER A 29 -4.44 10.34 -4.37
N THR A 30 -4.60 9.46 -5.36
CA THR A 30 -4.89 8.04 -5.18
C THR A 30 -3.71 7.28 -4.56
N SER A 31 -2.46 7.62 -4.94
CA SER A 31 -1.28 6.96 -4.36
C SER A 31 -1.02 7.34 -2.90
N LYS A 32 -1.32 8.59 -2.49
CA LYS A 32 -1.20 9.03 -1.09
C LYS A 32 -2.19 8.30 -0.18
N THR A 33 -3.43 8.12 -0.63
CA THR A 33 -4.43 7.30 0.09
C THR A 33 -3.93 5.86 0.23
N SER A 34 -3.38 5.29 -0.84
CA SER A 34 -2.90 3.90 -0.85
C SER A 34 -1.75 3.64 0.14
N PHE A 35 -0.78 4.55 0.27
CA PHE A 35 0.29 4.39 1.26
C PHE A 35 -0.21 4.51 2.70
N ALA A 36 -1.06 5.51 2.99
CA ALA A 36 -1.62 5.70 4.33
C ALA A 36 -2.48 4.50 4.77
N GLU A 37 -3.26 3.93 3.85
CA GLU A 37 -4.03 2.71 4.09
C GLU A 37 -3.12 1.50 4.33
N SER A 38 -2.08 1.32 3.53
CA SER A 38 -1.10 0.24 3.70
C SER A 38 -0.36 0.35 5.04
N LEU A 39 0.07 1.56 5.43
CA LEU A 39 0.71 1.81 6.72
C LEU A 39 -0.24 1.52 7.89
N LYS A 40 -1.50 1.95 7.79
CA LYS A 40 -2.54 1.62 8.79
C LYS A 40 -2.73 0.11 8.90
N GLN A 41 -2.77 -0.60 7.77
CA GLN A 41 -2.87 -2.05 7.75
C GLN A 41 -1.64 -2.72 8.39
N ALA A 42 -0.44 -2.24 8.11
CA ALA A 42 0.79 -2.74 8.71
C ALA A 42 0.80 -2.56 10.25
N ILE A 43 0.37 -1.39 10.74
CA ILE A 43 0.23 -1.15 12.20
C ILE A 43 -0.79 -2.12 12.81
N ASN A 44 -1.93 -2.34 12.15
CA ASN A 44 -2.91 -3.31 12.60
C ASN A 44 -2.36 -4.74 12.63
N GLN A 45 -1.51 -5.12 11.66
CA GLN A 45 -0.86 -6.44 11.64
C GLN A 45 0.14 -6.62 12.78
N VAL A 46 0.88 -5.57 13.15
CA VAL A 46 1.78 -5.60 14.31
C VAL A 46 0.98 -5.81 15.58
N ASN A 47 -0.12 -5.07 15.77
CA ASN A 47 -1.02 -5.25 16.90
C ASN A 47 -1.61 -6.66 16.95
N GLN A 48 -2.07 -7.18 15.81
CA GLN A 48 -2.62 -8.52 15.70
C GLN A 48 -1.58 -9.59 16.06
N SER A 49 -0.33 -9.41 15.62
CA SER A 49 0.77 -10.33 15.95
C SER A 49 1.09 -10.32 17.44
N GLN A 50 0.99 -9.16 18.10
CA GLN A 50 1.16 -9.05 19.55
C GLN A 50 0.06 -9.80 20.31
N ILE A 51 -1.21 -9.55 19.96
CA ILE A 51 -2.36 -10.23 20.57
C ILE A 51 -2.28 -11.75 20.39
N GLU A 52 -1.84 -12.20 19.21
CA GLU A 52 -1.65 -13.61 18.91
C GLU A 52 -0.55 -14.24 19.78
N SER A 53 0.58 -13.55 19.93
CA SER A 53 1.67 -13.95 20.83
C SER A 53 1.20 -14.06 22.28
N ASP A 54 0.47 -13.07 22.77
CA ASP A 54 -0.05 -13.05 24.14
C ASP A 54 -1.01 -14.22 24.37
N LYS A 55 -1.92 -14.46 23.42
CA LYS A 55 -2.88 -15.57 23.47
C LYS A 55 -2.19 -16.93 23.47
N MET A 56 -1.14 -17.12 22.67
CA MET A 56 -0.40 -18.38 22.64
C MET A 56 0.40 -18.59 23.91
N THR A 57 0.98 -17.53 24.46
CA THR A 57 1.67 -17.56 25.75
C THR A 57 0.71 -17.94 26.88
N GLU A 58 -0.49 -17.36 26.89
CA GLU A 58 -1.55 -17.71 27.84
C GLU A 58 -2.04 -19.15 27.66
N ALA A 59 -2.24 -19.59 26.41
CA ALA A 59 -2.65 -20.95 26.11
C ALA A 59 -1.64 -21.98 26.63
N LEU A 60 -0.35 -21.69 26.47
CA LEU A 60 0.73 -22.54 26.99
C LEU A 60 0.75 -22.53 28.53
N ALA A 61 0.65 -21.36 29.15
CA ALA A 61 0.63 -21.23 30.61
C ALA A 61 -0.58 -21.92 31.26
N THR A 62 -1.71 -21.96 30.55
CA THR A 62 -2.95 -22.64 31.00
C THR A 62 -2.98 -24.14 30.66
N GLY A 63 -1.93 -24.68 30.05
CA GLY A 63 -1.82 -26.10 29.70
C GLY A 63 -2.72 -26.54 28.54
N LYS A 64 -3.17 -25.61 27.69
CA LYS A 64 -3.82 -25.97 26.42
C LYS A 64 -2.81 -26.65 25.50
N ASN A 65 -3.32 -27.46 24.57
CA ASN A 65 -2.50 -28.19 23.59
C ASN A 65 -1.91 -27.24 22.53
N VAL A 66 -0.94 -26.43 22.94
CA VAL A 66 -0.12 -25.58 22.06
C VAL A 66 1.34 -26.01 22.19
N GLU A 67 2.03 -26.07 21.06
CA GLU A 67 3.42 -26.47 21.04
C GLU A 67 4.31 -25.31 21.49
N LEU A 68 5.27 -25.58 22.39
CA LEU A 68 6.17 -24.55 22.91
C LEU A 68 6.93 -23.79 21.80
N HIS A 69 7.31 -24.49 20.73
CA HIS A 69 8.05 -23.88 19.63
C HIS A 69 7.20 -22.86 18.85
N ASP A 70 5.91 -23.12 18.66
CA ASP A 70 5.00 -22.18 17.99
C ASP A 70 4.81 -20.90 18.80
N VAL A 71 4.71 -21.03 20.13
CA VAL A 71 4.64 -19.87 21.03
C VAL A 71 5.91 -19.03 20.94
N MET A 72 7.08 -19.67 20.98
CA MET A 72 8.37 -18.98 20.86
C MET A 72 8.54 -18.28 19.51
N ILE A 73 8.20 -18.95 18.42
CA ILE A 73 8.27 -18.38 17.06
C ILE A 73 7.36 -17.15 16.96
N THR A 74 6.15 -17.25 17.50
CA THR A 74 5.18 -16.16 17.41
C THR A 74 5.55 -14.98 18.28
N ALA A 75 6.05 -15.24 19.49
CA ALA A 75 6.59 -14.19 20.35
C ALA A 75 7.76 -13.46 19.68
N GLN A 76 8.68 -14.21 19.06
CA GLN A 76 9.80 -13.61 18.35
C GLN A 76 9.35 -12.80 17.14
N LYS A 77 8.37 -13.30 16.38
CA LYS A 77 7.77 -12.58 15.25
C LYS A 77 7.12 -11.28 15.70
N ALA A 78 6.35 -11.29 16.79
CA ALA A 78 5.71 -10.10 17.34
C ALA A 78 6.77 -9.06 17.79
N SER A 79 7.81 -9.51 18.50
CA SER A 79 8.91 -8.67 18.98
C SER A 79 9.68 -7.98 17.85
N VAL A 80 10.07 -8.74 16.83
CA VAL A 80 10.78 -8.20 15.65
C VAL A 80 9.89 -7.22 14.87
N SER A 81 8.61 -7.56 14.69
CA SER A 81 7.64 -6.70 13.99
C SER A 81 7.41 -5.38 14.73
N MET A 82 7.32 -5.43 16.06
CA MET A 82 7.19 -4.24 16.90
C MET A 82 8.44 -3.36 16.84
N THR A 83 9.63 -3.96 16.86
CA THR A 83 10.90 -3.23 16.72
C THR A 83 10.94 -2.50 15.39
N LEU A 84 10.59 -3.18 14.29
CA LEU A 84 10.47 -2.55 12.97
C LEU A 84 9.46 -1.40 12.96
N ALA A 85 8.30 -1.57 13.61
CA ALA A 85 7.29 -0.52 13.69
C ALA A 85 7.80 0.74 14.41
N VAL A 86 8.59 0.58 15.48
CA VAL A 86 9.22 1.68 16.19
C VAL A 86 10.21 2.42 15.29
N GLU A 87 11.05 1.69 14.55
CA GLU A 87 11.99 2.29 13.60
C GLU A 87 11.28 3.09 12.50
N VAL A 88 10.21 2.54 11.93
CA VAL A 88 9.38 3.25 10.93
C VAL A 88 8.75 4.51 11.53
N ARG A 89 8.23 4.44 12.77
CA ARG A 89 7.70 5.61 13.48
C ARG A 89 8.77 6.68 13.64
N ASN A 90 9.97 6.31 14.09
CA ASN A 90 11.08 7.25 14.27
C ASN A 90 11.44 7.92 12.93
N LYS A 91 11.59 7.13 11.86
CA LYS A 91 11.89 7.66 10.51
C LYS A 91 10.79 8.57 9.96
N ALA A 92 9.52 8.28 10.22
CA ALA A 92 8.41 9.15 9.83
C ALA A 92 8.46 10.50 10.55
N ILE A 93 8.79 10.50 11.84
CA ILE A 93 8.97 11.74 12.63
C ILE A 93 10.17 12.53 12.12
N GLU A 94 11.31 11.87 11.88
CA GLU A 94 12.52 12.49 11.31
C GLU A 94 12.23 13.14 9.96
N ALA A 95 11.56 12.42 9.05
CA ALA A 95 11.22 12.94 7.72
C ALA A 95 10.31 14.18 7.80
N TYR A 96 9.35 14.18 8.72
CA TYR A 96 8.51 15.35 8.97
C TYR A 96 9.32 16.55 9.49
N GLN A 97 10.24 16.31 10.44
CA GLN A 97 11.13 17.36 10.97
C GLN A 97 12.07 17.92 9.89
N GLU A 98 12.62 17.07 9.03
CA GLU A 98 13.52 17.48 7.94
C GLU A 98 12.79 18.36 6.92
N MET A 99 11.57 17.99 6.53
CA MET A 99 10.75 18.82 5.65
C MET A 99 10.50 20.24 6.21
N MET A 100 10.35 20.38 7.52
CA MET A 100 10.20 21.70 8.15
C MET A 100 11.50 22.52 8.11
N ARG A 101 12.66 21.85 8.25
CA ARG A 101 13.98 22.50 8.21
C ARG A 101 14.36 22.99 6.81
N MET A 102 13.84 22.37 5.75
CA MET A 102 14.06 22.81 4.37
C MET A 102 13.31 24.10 3.99
N GLN A 103 12.27 24.49 4.72
CA GLN A 103 11.39 25.62 4.36
C GLN A 103 11.75 26.94 5.07
N VAL A 104 12.79 26.96 5.91
CA VAL A 104 13.29 28.18 6.57
C VAL A 104 14.48 28.80 5.82
#